data_AF-A0A514WRL8-F1
#
_entry.id   AF-A0A514WRL8-F1
#
_cell.length_a   1.000
_cell.length_b   1.000
_cell.length_c   1.000
_cell.angle_alpha   90.00
_cell.angle_beta   90.00
_cell.angle_gamma   90.00
#
_symmetry.space_group_name_H-M   'P 1'
#
loop_
_entity.id
_entity.type
_entity.pdbx_description
1 polymer ?
#
loop_
_entity_poly.entity_id
_entity_poly.type
_entity_poly.pdbx_seq_one_letter_code
_entity_poly.pdbx_strand_id
1 'polypeptide(L)'
;MKALKNTCKISAFLSFALLAGCGNISSSITTNGSLQAKQQQQTQDSVQTIPLHDMGGSTDEAMTEYFVEETVDSTPQSPVQLPAQNDDDTEAKTPGLGETPQKNPAPQPQQPAPAEDDTKPATPSVTLPKPTNDDIAEAGKTKPTVYYFPVFNEDKNGCDKDEVKTLHGVSGEKIINVCPTTLLSCGIQGSCAIIQKGVRRSFNISDRVSGQDRYFEMTNKECPFGYGVRSSCLDPFFTVAADLDVYKPGDVIFIPSIVGLKLPDGTVHNGYFIVRDQGRGINGKGRFDFYSGFLNWKDTKNPFRKVKFEDVKTSVTYWKVIGDKAEAVRKSRAYPKIPMPPLKQSN
;
A
#
# COMPACT_ATOMS: atom_id res chain seq x y z
N MET A 1 -13.59 3.15 -57.01
CA MET A 1 -13.74 1.68 -57.15
C MET A 1 -12.37 1.06 -57.42
N LYS A 2 -12.04 -0.05 -56.71
CA LYS A 2 -10.91 -1.01 -56.91
C LYS A 2 -9.50 -0.44 -56.62
N ALA A 3 -8.90 -0.60 -55.43
CA ALA A 3 -8.51 -1.80 -54.67
C ALA A 3 -7.41 -2.66 -55.35
N LEU A 4 -6.16 -2.48 -54.90
CA LEU A 4 -5.01 -3.35 -55.16
C LEU A 4 -4.75 -4.20 -53.90
N LYS A 5 -4.88 -5.51 -54.04
CA LYS A 5 -4.55 -6.53 -53.02
C LYS A 5 -3.19 -7.11 -53.37
N ASN A 6 -2.23 -7.03 -52.44
CA ASN A 6 -0.99 -7.81 -52.49
C ASN A 6 -1.16 -9.09 -51.68
N THR A 7 -1.08 -10.24 -52.35
CA THR A 7 -0.96 -11.56 -51.74
C THR A 7 0.49 -12.02 -51.85
N CYS A 8 1.13 -12.27 -50.71
CA CYS A 8 2.41 -12.98 -50.64
C CYS A 8 2.12 -14.44 -50.24
N LYS A 9 2.38 -15.36 -51.17
CA LYS A 9 2.47 -16.81 -50.94
C LYS A 9 3.96 -17.16 -50.98
N ILE A 10 4.48 -17.78 -49.92
CA ILE A 10 5.74 -18.53 -50.00
C ILE A 10 5.47 -19.91 -49.41
N SER A 11 5.89 -20.89 -50.20
CA SER A 11 5.68 -22.32 -50.04
C SER A 11 6.53 -22.95 -48.95
N ALA A 12 6.00 -24.08 -48.48
CA ALA A 12 6.64 -25.12 -47.69
C ALA A 12 7.98 -25.59 -48.27
N PHE A 13 8.90 -26.03 -47.39
CA PHE A 13 9.79 -27.16 -47.68
C PHE A 13 10.42 -27.77 -46.41
N LEU A 14 10.35 -29.10 -46.38
CA LEU A 14 11.36 -30.08 -45.95
C LEU A 14 11.52 -30.49 -44.46
N SER A 15 11.21 -31.77 -44.25
CA SER A 15 11.55 -32.66 -43.13
C SER A 15 13.04 -33.05 -43.11
N PHE A 16 13.62 -33.23 -41.92
CA PHE A 16 14.79 -34.10 -41.61
C PHE A 16 14.69 -34.45 -40.12
N ALA A 17 14.32 -35.68 -39.73
CA ALA A 17 15.12 -36.89 -39.54
C ALA A 17 15.91 -36.94 -38.20
N LEU A 18 15.74 -38.08 -37.53
CA LEU A 18 16.29 -38.52 -36.25
C LEU A 18 17.81 -38.39 -36.12
N LEU A 19 18.29 -38.20 -34.89
CA LEU A 19 19.50 -38.90 -34.39
C LEU A 19 19.44 -39.05 -32.87
N ALA A 20 19.32 -40.31 -32.44
CA ALA A 20 19.58 -40.78 -31.09
C ALA A 20 21.10 -40.84 -30.87
N GLY A 21 21.56 -40.38 -29.70
CA GLY A 21 22.95 -40.48 -29.28
C GLY A 21 23.03 -40.90 -27.82
N CYS A 22 23.18 -42.20 -27.58
CA CYS A 22 23.68 -42.74 -26.32
C CYS A 22 25.20 -42.52 -26.26
N GLY A 23 25.70 -42.04 -25.13
CA GLY A 23 27.14 -41.88 -24.88
C GLY A 23 27.44 -42.00 -23.40
N ASN A 24 27.72 -43.22 -22.96
CA ASN A 24 28.40 -43.52 -21.69
C ASN A 24 29.86 -43.07 -21.79
N ILE A 25 30.34 -42.29 -20.82
CA ILE A 25 31.77 -42.20 -20.50
C ILE A 25 31.94 -42.47 -19.01
N SER A 26 32.51 -43.62 -18.72
CA SER A 26 33.11 -44.00 -17.45
C SER A 26 34.61 -43.80 -17.60
N SER A 27 35.28 -43.13 -16.66
CA SER A 27 36.67 -43.39 -16.25
C SER A 27 37.06 -42.53 -15.05
N SER A 28 37.41 -43.23 -13.99
CA SER A 28 37.98 -42.80 -12.72
C SER A 28 39.43 -42.30 -12.85
N ILE A 29 39.90 -41.47 -11.90
CA ILE A 29 41.27 -41.40 -11.32
C ILE A 29 41.17 -40.40 -10.12
N THR A 30 41.18 -40.84 -8.85
CA THR A 30 42.33 -40.79 -7.88
C THR A 30 43.13 -39.48 -7.91
N THR A 31 43.42 -38.73 -6.83
CA THR A 31 43.99 -39.10 -5.53
C THR A 31 44.08 -37.85 -4.63
N ASN A 32 43.90 -38.05 -3.32
CA ASN A 32 44.58 -37.42 -2.16
C ASN A 32 44.95 -35.93 -2.13
N GLY A 33 44.44 -35.24 -1.09
CA GLY A 33 44.92 -33.93 -0.63
C GLY A 33 44.35 -33.55 0.74
N SER A 34 44.71 -34.31 1.77
CA SER A 34 44.67 -33.88 3.18
C SER A 34 45.66 -32.73 3.38
N LEU A 35 45.27 -31.66 4.10
CA LEU A 35 46.12 -30.98 5.10
C LEU A 35 45.38 -29.81 5.79
N GLN A 36 45.14 -30.04 7.08
CA GLN A 36 45.36 -29.14 8.22
C GLN A 36 44.45 -27.94 8.50
N ALA A 37 43.79 -28.11 9.65
CA ALA A 37 43.34 -27.10 10.58
C ALA A 37 44.44 -26.12 11.00
N LYS A 38 44.08 -24.83 11.10
CA LYS A 38 44.63 -23.85 12.05
C LYS A 38 43.44 -23.08 12.63
N GLN A 39 43.01 -23.44 13.83
CA GLN A 39 43.44 -22.86 15.12
C GLN A 39 42.94 -21.43 15.31
N GLN A 40 41.94 -21.34 16.20
CA GLN A 40 41.39 -20.15 16.81
C GLN A 40 42.48 -19.39 17.56
N GLN A 41 42.41 -18.06 17.53
CA GLN A 41 42.92 -17.25 18.61
C GLN A 41 41.92 -16.13 18.91
N GLN A 42 41.37 -16.23 20.12
CA GLN A 42 40.55 -15.24 20.79
C GLN A 42 41.39 -13.99 21.07
N THR A 43 40.84 -12.82 20.79
CA THR A 43 41.19 -11.59 21.51
C THR A 43 39.94 -11.12 22.23
N GLN A 44 40.01 -11.19 23.55
CA GLN A 44 39.05 -10.63 24.50
C GLN A 44 39.29 -9.12 24.54
N ASP A 45 38.30 -8.32 24.14
CA ASP A 45 38.29 -6.90 24.48
C ASP A 45 37.33 -6.62 25.64
N SER A 46 37.94 -5.93 26.59
CA SER A 46 37.50 -5.46 27.89
C SER A 46 36.13 -4.77 27.90
N VAL A 47 35.24 -5.28 28.75
CA VAL A 47 34.01 -4.61 29.19
C VAL A 47 34.37 -3.66 30.34
N GLN A 48 34.27 -2.36 30.12
CA GLN A 48 34.20 -1.37 31.19
C GLN A 48 32.71 -1.09 31.52
N THR A 49 32.31 -1.51 32.71
CA THR A 49 31.06 -1.16 33.38
C THR A 49 31.09 0.31 33.81
N ILE A 50 30.14 1.11 33.31
CA ILE A 50 29.81 2.44 33.83
C ILE A 50 28.60 2.30 34.77
N PRO A 51 28.61 2.89 35.98
CA PRO A 51 27.54 2.74 36.95
C PRO A 51 26.27 3.48 36.52
N LEU A 52 25.15 2.77 36.67
CA LEU A 52 23.78 3.23 36.48
C LEU A 52 23.43 4.26 37.57
N HIS A 53 23.27 5.52 37.21
CA HIS A 53 22.64 6.52 38.08
C HIS A 53 21.13 6.53 37.84
N ASP A 54 20.44 6.35 38.95
CA ASP A 54 19.00 6.49 39.15
C ASP A 54 18.61 7.98 39.04
N MET A 55 17.69 8.30 38.12
CA MET A 55 16.97 9.58 38.07
C MET A 55 15.55 9.28 37.57
N GLY A 56 14.60 9.34 38.49
CA GLY A 56 13.18 9.34 38.20
C GLY A 56 12.73 10.56 37.40
N GLY A 57 11.58 10.43 36.75
CA GLY A 57 10.93 11.53 36.03
C GLY A 57 9.97 11.04 34.96
N SER A 58 8.87 10.40 35.39
CA SER A 58 7.72 10.18 34.50
C SER A 58 7.02 11.52 34.29
N THR A 59 7.29 12.17 33.17
CA THR A 59 6.48 13.26 32.62
C THR A 59 5.94 12.84 31.26
N ASP A 60 4.72 13.29 31.02
CA ASP A 60 3.89 13.07 29.85
C ASP A 60 4.51 13.61 28.54
N GLU A 61 3.90 13.17 27.43
CA GLU A 61 3.93 13.80 26.10
C GLU A 61 5.29 13.93 25.38
N ALA A 62 5.49 13.07 24.38
CA ALA A 62 6.32 13.40 23.23
C ALA A 62 5.78 12.71 21.98
N MET A 63 4.92 13.41 21.24
CA MET A 63 4.84 13.21 19.80
C MET A 63 6.12 13.79 19.21
N THR A 64 6.91 12.92 18.60
CA THR A 64 8.14 13.29 17.90
C THR A 64 7.80 14.22 16.73
N GLU A 65 8.02 15.52 16.90
CA GLU A 65 8.09 16.48 15.81
C GLU A 65 9.28 16.13 14.92
N TYR A 66 8.99 15.70 13.70
CA TYR A 66 9.98 15.70 12.62
C TYR A 66 10.17 17.15 12.17
N PHE A 67 11.12 17.85 12.79
CA PHE A 67 11.66 19.09 12.23
C PHE A 67 12.54 18.74 11.03
N VAL A 68 12.12 19.16 9.84
CA VAL A 68 12.99 19.26 8.67
C VAL A 68 13.62 20.64 8.74
N GLU A 69 14.92 20.71 9.04
CA GLU A 69 15.68 21.95 8.91
C GLU A 69 15.85 22.26 7.41
N GLU A 70 15.06 23.22 6.90
CA GLU A 70 15.35 23.87 5.62
C GLU A 70 16.52 24.84 5.81
N THR A 71 17.64 24.53 5.18
CA THR A 71 18.77 25.46 5.03
C THR A 71 18.43 26.45 3.91
N VAL A 72 18.08 27.68 4.30
CA VAL A 72 17.83 28.77 3.36
C VAL A 72 19.17 29.44 3.03
N ASP A 73 19.75 29.07 1.88
CA ASP A 73 20.87 29.80 1.30
C ASP A 73 20.35 31.07 0.62
N SER A 74 20.82 32.21 1.09
CA SER A 74 20.39 33.54 0.67
C SER A 74 21.50 34.19 -0.14
N THR A 75 21.31 34.27 -1.46
CA THR A 75 22.11 35.14 -2.32
C THR A 75 21.20 36.11 -3.08
N PRO A 76 21.44 37.43 -3.04
CA PRO A 76 20.59 38.42 -3.68
C PRO A 76 20.99 38.63 -5.15
N GLN A 77 20.01 38.58 -6.05
CA GLN A 77 20.14 39.13 -7.40
C GLN A 77 19.09 40.21 -7.66
N SER A 78 19.60 41.30 -8.25
CA SER A 78 19.01 42.60 -8.53
C SER A 78 17.84 42.58 -9.54
N PRO A 79 17.07 43.69 -9.66
CA PRO A 79 15.74 43.69 -10.22
C PRO A 79 15.73 43.81 -11.75
N VAL A 80 14.86 43.03 -12.39
CA VAL A 80 14.50 43.18 -13.79
C VAL A 80 13.23 44.04 -13.89
N GLN A 81 13.35 45.19 -14.54
CA GLN A 81 12.24 46.05 -14.94
C GLN A 81 11.43 45.36 -16.06
N LEU A 82 10.11 45.35 -15.90
CA LEU A 82 9.14 45.03 -16.97
C LEU A 82 8.33 46.29 -17.31
N PRO A 83 8.04 46.55 -18.59
CA PRO A 83 7.31 47.73 -19.02
C PRO A 83 5.79 47.58 -18.83
N ALA A 84 5.18 48.74 -18.64
CA ALA A 84 3.74 49.00 -18.57
C ALA A 84 3.02 48.80 -19.92
N GLN A 85 1.67 48.95 -19.88
CA GLN A 85 0.66 49.09 -20.95
C GLN A 85 -0.22 47.83 -21.15
N ASN A 86 -1.56 47.87 -21.23
CA ASN A 86 -2.54 48.97 -21.36
C ASN A 86 -3.88 48.55 -20.74
N ASP A 87 -4.60 49.57 -20.26
CA ASP A 87 -6.05 49.59 -20.04
C ASP A 87 -6.81 49.41 -21.37
N ASP A 88 -7.92 48.68 -21.36
CA ASP A 88 -9.03 48.97 -22.28
C ASP A 88 -10.38 48.57 -21.65
N ASP A 89 -11.21 49.59 -21.51
CA ASP A 89 -12.59 49.57 -21.04
C ASP A 89 -13.51 49.07 -22.16
N THR A 90 -14.47 48.19 -21.84
CA THR A 90 -15.75 48.23 -22.57
C THR A 90 -16.91 47.82 -21.67
N GLU A 91 -17.61 48.85 -21.23
CA GLU A 91 -18.93 48.83 -20.61
C GLU A 91 -20.02 48.67 -21.69
N ALA A 92 -20.97 47.75 -21.49
CA ALA A 92 -22.25 47.78 -22.20
C ALA A 92 -23.39 47.24 -21.31
N LYS A 93 -24.21 48.17 -20.83
CA LYS A 93 -25.56 48.01 -20.27
C LYS A 93 -26.55 47.54 -21.35
N THR A 94 -27.51 46.66 -21.03
CA THR A 94 -28.95 47.01 -20.87
C THR A 94 -29.80 45.79 -20.39
N PRO A 95 -31.02 46.03 -19.84
CA PRO A 95 -31.75 45.13 -18.93
C PRO A 95 -32.95 44.41 -19.60
N GLY A 96 -33.52 43.42 -18.89
CA GLY A 96 -34.89 42.98 -19.16
C GLY A 96 -35.38 41.80 -18.34
N LEU A 97 -36.42 42.07 -17.53
CA LEU A 97 -37.55 41.19 -17.18
C LEU A 97 -37.20 39.91 -16.37
N GLY A 98 -37.59 39.75 -15.10
CA GLY A 98 -38.94 39.93 -14.58
C GLY A 98 -39.67 38.58 -14.54
N GLU A 99 -39.13 37.59 -13.80
CA GLU A 99 -39.82 36.33 -13.53
C GLU A 99 -40.23 36.22 -12.05
N THR A 100 -41.53 36.02 -11.86
CA THR A 100 -42.22 35.82 -10.60
C THR A 100 -41.76 34.58 -9.83
N PRO A 101 -41.79 34.57 -8.49
CA PRO A 101 -41.39 33.41 -7.70
C PRO A 101 -42.42 32.28 -7.80
N GLN A 102 -42.06 31.18 -8.46
CA GLN A 102 -42.84 29.96 -8.44
C GLN A 102 -42.61 29.25 -7.10
N LYS A 103 -43.65 29.27 -6.26
CA LYS A 103 -43.70 28.64 -4.94
C LYS A 103 -43.53 27.11 -5.09
N ASN A 104 -42.34 26.61 -4.75
CA ASN A 104 -42.10 25.17 -4.68
C ASN A 104 -43.06 24.52 -3.66
N PRO A 105 -43.75 23.41 -4.02
CA PRO A 105 -44.54 22.65 -3.07
C PRO A 105 -43.65 22.05 -2.00
N ALA A 106 -44.15 22.05 -0.76
CA ALA A 106 -43.47 21.51 0.40
C ALA A 106 -43.04 20.04 0.16
N PRO A 107 -41.85 19.62 0.61
CA PRO A 107 -41.42 18.23 0.51
C PRO A 107 -42.43 17.33 1.24
N GLN A 108 -43.00 16.35 0.51
CA GLN A 108 -43.74 15.27 1.15
C GLN A 108 -42.78 14.49 2.07
N PRO A 109 -43.25 14.06 3.26
CA PRO A 109 -42.47 13.19 4.13
C PRO A 109 -42.05 11.93 3.37
N GLN A 110 -40.75 11.76 3.15
CA GLN A 110 -40.22 10.53 2.59
C GLN A 110 -40.46 9.40 3.59
N GLN A 111 -41.30 8.46 3.19
CA GLN A 111 -41.54 7.21 3.89
C GLN A 111 -40.20 6.49 4.06
N PRO A 112 -39.82 6.05 5.28
CA PRO A 112 -38.54 5.39 5.51
C PRO A 112 -38.43 4.16 4.61
N ALA A 113 -37.32 4.07 3.88
CA ALA A 113 -37.01 2.92 3.05
C ALA A 113 -37.05 1.65 3.92
N PRO A 114 -37.66 0.55 3.44
CA PRO A 114 -37.63 -0.73 4.13
C PRO A 114 -36.17 -1.12 4.41
N ALA A 115 -35.86 -1.52 5.65
CA ALA A 115 -34.59 -2.12 5.98
C ALA A 115 -34.37 -3.32 5.07
N GLU A 116 -33.39 -3.24 4.17
CA GLU A 116 -33.00 -4.37 3.33
C GLU A 116 -32.45 -5.47 4.24
N ASP A 117 -33.08 -6.65 4.15
CA ASP A 117 -32.70 -7.86 4.85
C ASP A 117 -31.34 -8.35 4.31
N ASP A 118 -30.28 -8.09 5.07
CA ASP A 118 -28.87 -8.39 4.80
C ASP A 118 -28.54 -9.91 4.86
N THR A 119 -29.45 -10.80 4.48
CA THR A 119 -29.18 -12.24 4.35
C THR A 119 -28.47 -12.57 3.03
N LYS A 120 -27.31 -11.96 2.79
CA LYS A 120 -26.40 -12.35 1.69
C LYS A 120 -25.73 -13.69 2.05
N PRO A 121 -25.87 -14.76 1.25
CA PRO A 121 -25.18 -16.02 1.49
C PRO A 121 -23.67 -15.79 1.47
N ALA A 122 -23.02 -16.08 2.60
CA ALA A 122 -21.58 -15.97 2.73
C ALA A 122 -20.90 -16.93 1.75
N THR A 123 -20.06 -16.42 0.87
CA THR A 123 -19.18 -17.25 0.06
C THR A 123 -18.34 -18.10 1.01
N PRO A 124 -18.30 -19.44 0.86
CA PRO A 124 -17.57 -20.31 1.78
C PRO A 124 -16.09 -19.90 1.79
N SER A 125 -15.63 -19.44 2.95
CA SER A 125 -14.23 -19.12 3.18
C SER A 125 -13.42 -20.40 3.03
N VAL A 126 -12.56 -20.47 2.01
CA VAL A 126 -11.64 -21.60 1.82
C VAL A 126 -10.74 -21.67 3.05
N THR A 127 -11.00 -22.65 3.93
CA THR A 127 -10.21 -22.85 5.13
C THR A 127 -8.91 -23.53 4.75
N LEU A 128 -7.84 -22.74 4.61
CA LEU A 128 -6.50 -23.27 4.41
C LEU A 128 -5.99 -23.87 5.73
N PRO A 129 -5.44 -25.09 5.74
CA PRO A 129 -4.87 -25.68 6.94
C PRO A 129 -3.66 -24.86 7.41
N LYS A 130 -3.35 -24.95 8.72
CA LYS A 130 -2.11 -24.39 9.29
C LYS A 130 -0.88 -24.98 8.60
N PRO A 131 0.23 -24.23 8.48
CA PRO A 131 1.46 -24.78 7.91
C PRO A 131 2.04 -25.84 8.85
N THR A 132 2.67 -26.86 8.27
CA THR A 132 3.49 -27.87 8.96
C THR A 132 4.94 -27.39 9.08
N ASN A 133 5.81 -28.12 9.79
CA ASN A 133 7.22 -27.73 9.91
C ASN A 133 7.92 -27.69 8.54
N ASP A 134 7.55 -28.58 7.61
CA ASP A 134 8.13 -28.63 6.27
C ASP A 134 7.69 -27.44 5.40
N ASP A 135 6.59 -26.78 5.78
CA ASP A 135 6.11 -25.57 5.12
C ASP A 135 6.80 -24.29 5.62
N ILE A 136 7.64 -24.36 6.68
CA ILE A 136 8.19 -23.19 7.38
C ILE A 136 9.68 -23.03 7.06
N ALA A 137 10.03 -21.91 6.41
CA ALA A 137 11.43 -21.55 6.16
C ALA A 137 12.06 -20.77 7.32
N GLU A 138 11.26 -20.00 8.05
CA GLU A 138 11.73 -19.11 9.10
C GLU A 138 10.65 -18.91 10.15
N ALA A 139 11.06 -18.77 11.40
CA ALA A 139 10.20 -18.36 12.51
C ALA A 139 10.80 -17.14 13.21
N GLY A 140 9.93 -16.31 13.79
CA GLY A 140 10.37 -15.15 14.56
C GLY A 140 9.26 -14.51 15.38
N LYS A 141 9.55 -13.32 15.89
CA LYS A 141 8.61 -12.48 16.63
C LYS A 141 8.34 -11.20 15.85
N THR A 142 7.08 -10.78 15.82
CA THR A 142 6.69 -9.54 15.17
C THR A 142 6.96 -8.32 16.06
N LYS A 143 7.13 -7.17 15.41
CA LYS A 143 6.93 -5.83 15.95
C LYS A 143 5.86 -5.16 15.08
N PRO A 144 4.56 -5.41 15.34
CA PRO A 144 3.49 -5.00 14.45
C PRO A 144 3.23 -3.49 14.57
N THR A 145 2.83 -2.89 13.45
CA THR A 145 2.04 -1.66 13.41
C THR A 145 0.86 -1.85 12.48
N VAL A 146 -0.05 -0.88 12.41
CA VAL A 146 -1.20 -0.94 11.50
C VAL A 146 -1.26 0.34 10.69
N TYR A 147 -1.41 0.19 9.38
CA TYR A 147 -1.64 1.28 8.44
C TYR A 147 -2.92 1.03 7.64
N TYR A 148 -3.47 2.09 7.07
CA TYR A 148 -4.80 2.07 6.48
C TYR A 148 -4.91 3.07 5.34
N PHE A 149 -6.01 3.02 4.61
CA PHE A 149 -6.33 3.94 3.52
C PHE A 149 -7.27 5.03 4.05
N PRO A 150 -6.76 6.23 4.36
CA PRO A 150 -7.59 7.32 4.85
C PRO A 150 -8.47 7.90 3.74
N VAL A 151 -9.65 8.37 4.14
CA VAL A 151 -10.57 9.12 3.29
C VAL A 151 -10.80 10.48 3.92
N PHE A 152 -10.33 11.54 3.26
CA PHE A 152 -10.47 12.92 3.71
C PHE A 152 -11.65 13.57 3.00
N ASN A 153 -12.50 14.23 3.78
CA ASN A 153 -13.59 15.04 3.26
C ASN A 153 -13.25 16.52 3.44
N GLU A 154 -12.59 17.09 2.44
CA GLU A 154 -12.14 18.50 2.43
C GLU A 154 -13.32 19.46 2.27
N ASP A 155 -14.47 19.00 1.75
CA ASP A 155 -15.70 19.80 1.72
C ASP A 155 -16.28 20.05 3.12
N LYS A 156 -15.98 19.16 4.07
CA LYS A 156 -16.48 19.24 5.45
C LYS A 156 -15.42 19.69 6.45
N ASN A 157 -14.19 19.22 6.25
CA ASN A 157 -13.08 19.36 7.19
C ASN A 157 -11.89 20.08 6.53
N GLY A 158 -12.17 21.06 5.68
CA GLY A 158 -11.14 21.89 5.06
C GLY A 158 -10.41 22.80 6.06
N CYS A 159 -9.42 23.50 5.55
CA CYS A 159 -8.57 24.46 6.24
C CYS A 159 -8.63 25.80 5.51
N ASP A 160 -7.94 26.80 6.07
CA ASP A 160 -7.93 28.13 5.49
C ASP A 160 -7.23 28.15 4.12
N LYS A 161 -7.69 29.04 3.24
CA LYS A 161 -7.28 29.06 1.82
C LYS A 161 -5.80 29.37 1.62
N ASP A 162 -5.19 30.05 2.57
CA ASP A 162 -3.77 30.39 2.64
C ASP A 162 -2.90 29.26 3.22
N GLU A 163 -3.52 28.27 3.87
CA GLU A 163 -2.82 27.12 4.44
C GLU A 163 -2.72 25.91 3.49
N VAL A 164 -3.51 25.89 2.42
CA VAL A 164 -3.58 24.75 1.51
C VAL A 164 -2.21 24.43 0.90
N LYS A 165 -1.94 23.13 0.77
CA LYS A 165 -0.74 22.60 0.11
C LYS A 165 -1.12 21.91 -1.19
N THR A 166 -0.22 21.92 -2.15
CA THR A 166 -0.43 21.26 -3.44
C THR A 166 0.03 19.80 -3.36
N LEU A 167 -0.85 18.89 -3.78
CA LEU A 167 -0.50 17.51 -4.10
C LEU A 167 -0.04 17.47 -5.56
N HIS A 168 1.17 16.94 -5.78
CA HIS A 168 1.81 16.93 -7.09
C HIS A 168 1.73 15.56 -7.76
N GLY A 169 1.56 15.57 -9.07
CA GLY A 169 1.55 14.37 -9.90
C GLY A 169 2.93 13.84 -10.20
N VAL A 170 2.98 12.73 -10.94
CA VAL A 170 4.21 12.01 -11.30
C VAL A 170 5.20 12.91 -12.05
N SER A 171 4.72 13.83 -12.90
CA SER A 171 5.59 14.77 -13.64
C SER A 171 5.86 16.06 -12.88
N GLY A 172 5.40 16.17 -11.63
CA GLY A 172 5.51 17.38 -10.81
C GLY A 172 4.39 18.40 -11.03
N GLU A 173 3.46 18.12 -11.92
CA GLU A 173 2.28 18.94 -12.18
C GLU A 173 1.39 19.06 -10.94
N LYS A 174 0.68 20.17 -10.81
CA LYS A 174 -0.27 20.37 -9.71
C LYS A 174 -1.53 19.55 -9.99
N ILE A 175 -1.92 18.64 -9.08
CA ILE A 175 -3.15 17.84 -9.22
C ILE A 175 -4.31 18.49 -8.49
N ILE A 176 -4.12 18.83 -7.22
CA ILE A 176 -5.17 19.29 -6.30
C ILE A 176 -4.53 20.03 -5.12
N ASN A 177 -5.25 20.99 -4.55
CA ASN A 177 -4.87 21.66 -3.31
C ASN A 177 -5.65 21.03 -2.15
N VAL A 178 -4.96 20.74 -1.05
CA VAL A 178 -5.48 19.97 0.09
C VAL A 178 -4.95 20.57 1.39
N CYS A 179 -5.52 20.18 2.52
CA CYS A 179 -4.98 20.65 3.80
C CYS A 179 -3.61 20.04 4.13
N PRO A 180 -2.76 20.75 4.89
CA PRO A 180 -1.46 20.22 5.31
C PRO A 180 -1.55 18.84 5.97
N THR A 181 -2.55 18.64 6.83
CA THR A 181 -2.80 17.36 7.53
C THR A 181 -3.19 16.24 6.58
N THR A 182 -3.99 16.53 5.55
CA THR A 182 -4.34 15.60 4.47
C THR A 182 -3.09 15.21 3.70
N LEU A 183 -2.29 16.18 3.24
CA LEU A 183 -1.06 15.91 2.49
C LEU A 183 -0.08 15.05 3.30
N LEU A 184 0.17 15.41 4.55
CA LEU A 184 1.03 14.65 5.47
C LEU A 184 0.52 13.22 5.66
N SER A 185 -0.78 13.06 5.91
CA SER A 185 -1.37 11.74 6.14
C SER A 185 -1.35 10.87 4.89
N CYS A 186 -1.63 11.42 3.70
CA CYS A 186 -1.48 10.72 2.43
C CYS A 186 -0.02 10.26 2.22
N GLY A 187 0.96 11.10 2.59
CA GLY A 187 2.38 10.76 2.56
C GLY A 187 2.76 9.61 3.49
N ILE A 188 2.29 9.65 4.75
CA ILE A 188 2.58 8.62 5.75
C ILE A 188 1.94 7.27 5.38
N GLN A 189 0.69 7.29 4.94
CA GLN A 189 -0.06 6.06 4.63
C GLN A 189 0.27 5.50 3.23
N GLY A 190 0.93 6.28 2.37
CA GLY A 190 1.30 5.89 1.00
C GLY A 190 0.17 5.98 -0.02
N SER A 191 -1.08 6.01 0.43
CA SER A 191 -2.27 6.16 -0.39
C SER A 191 -3.40 6.84 0.39
N CYS A 192 -4.33 7.49 -0.30
CA CYS A 192 -5.50 8.12 0.33
C CYS A 192 -6.61 8.39 -0.70
N ALA A 193 -7.82 8.70 -0.21
CA ALA A 193 -8.86 9.32 -1.01
C ALA A 193 -9.22 10.69 -0.45
N ILE A 194 -9.61 11.58 -1.37
CA ILE A 194 -9.93 12.97 -1.09
C ILE A 194 -11.27 13.28 -1.74
N ILE A 195 -12.19 13.83 -0.96
CA ILE A 195 -13.49 14.29 -1.41
C ILE A 195 -13.46 15.82 -1.47
N GLN A 196 -13.59 16.36 -2.68
CA GLN A 196 -13.76 17.79 -2.94
C GLN A 196 -14.86 18.01 -3.96
N LYS A 197 -15.71 19.00 -3.73
CA LYS A 197 -16.90 19.33 -4.54
C LYS A 197 -17.79 18.11 -4.74
N GLY A 198 -17.92 17.26 -3.71
CA GLY A 198 -18.67 16.01 -3.75
C GLY A 198 -18.03 14.88 -4.56
N VAL A 199 -16.85 15.09 -5.16
CA VAL A 199 -16.15 14.09 -5.99
C VAL A 199 -15.05 13.42 -5.19
N ARG A 200 -15.10 12.08 -5.10
CA ARG A 200 -14.05 11.26 -4.48
C ARG A 200 -12.98 10.90 -5.51
N ARG A 201 -11.76 11.38 -5.31
CA ARG A 201 -10.56 11.00 -6.06
C ARG A 201 -9.63 10.20 -5.15
N SER A 202 -8.94 9.21 -5.69
CA SER A 202 -8.04 8.34 -4.91
C SER A 202 -6.63 8.44 -5.46
N PHE A 203 -5.63 8.52 -4.59
CA PHE A 203 -4.24 8.76 -4.97
C PHE A 203 -3.33 7.74 -4.30
N ASN A 204 -2.28 7.35 -5.00
CA ASN A 204 -1.20 6.50 -4.49
C ASN A 204 0.13 7.17 -4.80
N ILE A 205 1.10 7.04 -3.90
CA ILE A 205 2.47 7.49 -4.18
C ILE A 205 3.04 6.65 -5.32
N SER A 206 3.69 7.32 -6.27
CA SER A 206 4.51 6.73 -7.34
C SER A 206 5.97 6.70 -6.90
N ASP A 207 6.49 7.86 -6.51
CA ASP A 207 7.91 8.10 -6.26
C ASP A 207 8.11 9.35 -5.40
N ARG A 208 9.37 9.66 -5.09
CA ARG A 208 9.77 10.85 -4.33
C ARG A 208 10.86 11.59 -5.08
N VAL A 209 10.61 12.86 -5.41
CA VAL A 209 11.56 13.71 -6.14
C VAL A 209 11.92 14.89 -5.25
N SER A 210 13.22 15.02 -4.93
CA SER A 210 13.74 16.09 -4.05
C SER A 210 12.99 16.20 -2.72
N GLY A 211 12.71 15.06 -2.09
CA GLY A 211 11.98 15.02 -0.81
C GLY A 211 10.47 15.21 -0.91
N GLN A 212 9.91 15.47 -2.09
CA GLN A 212 8.47 15.62 -2.30
C GLN A 212 7.85 14.34 -2.88
N ASP A 213 6.78 13.86 -2.24
CA ASP A 213 6.02 12.71 -2.74
C ASP A 213 5.28 13.07 -4.05
N ARG A 214 5.34 12.17 -5.01
CA ARG A 214 4.68 12.26 -6.32
C ARG A 214 3.56 11.25 -6.37
N TYR A 215 2.40 11.66 -6.85
CA TYR A 215 1.19 10.85 -6.82
C TYR A 215 0.68 10.55 -8.22
N PHE A 216 -0.03 9.44 -8.37
CA PHE A 216 -0.92 9.24 -9.50
C PHE A 216 -2.35 9.03 -8.99
N GLU A 217 -3.31 9.46 -9.81
CA GLU A 217 -4.72 9.21 -9.52
C GLU A 217 -5.09 7.78 -9.92
N MET A 218 -5.76 7.09 -9.00
CA MET A 218 -6.30 5.76 -9.21
C MET A 218 -7.71 5.87 -9.79
N THR A 219 -7.95 5.21 -10.91
CA THR A 219 -9.25 5.19 -11.61
C THR A 219 -10.24 4.13 -11.07
N ASN A 220 -9.96 3.60 -9.88
CA ASN A 220 -10.87 2.87 -8.99
C ASN A 220 -11.46 1.52 -9.42
N LYS A 221 -10.94 0.81 -10.44
CA LYS A 221 -11.45 -0.55 -10.77
C LYS A 221 -10.54 -1.70 -10.39
N GLU A 222 -9.23 -1.54 -10.54
CA GLU A 222 -8.30 -2.67 -10.41
C GLU A 222 -7.84 -2.90 -8.97
N CYS A 223 -7.33 -1.84 -8.33
CA CYS A 223 -6.88 -1.88 -6.93
C CYS A 223 -7.61 -0.80 -6.10
N PRO A 224 -8.83 -1.08 -5.61
CA PRO A 224 -9.67 -0.10 -4.90
C PRO A 224 -9.08 0.39 -3.57
N PHE A 225 -8.04 -0.28 -3.09
CA PHE A 225 -7.38 -0.04 -1.80
C PHE A 225 -5.96 0.49 -1.94
N GLY A 226 -5.52 0.84 -3.15
CA GLY A 226 -4.14 1.25 -3.39
C GLY A 226 -3.25 0.16 -3.99
N TYR A 227 -2.09 0.62 -4.43
CA TYR A 227 -1.02 -0.19 -5.00
C TYR A 227 0.15 -0.21 -4.02
N GLY A 228 0.61 -1.41 -3.70
CA GLY A 228 1.90 -1.62 -3.06
C GLY A 228 3.00 -1.81 -4.09
N VAL A 229 4.04 -2.55 -3.70
CA VAL A 229 5.23 -2.74 -4.53
C VAL A 229 4.94 -3.61 -5.76
N ARG A 230 5.62 -3.29 -6.86
CA ARG A 230 5.44 -3.94 -8.18
C ARG A 230 3.97 -3.94 -8.64
N SER A 231 3.25 -2.87 -8.32
CA SER A 231 1.83 -2.70 -8.65
C SER A 231 0.92 -3.81 -8.09
N SER A 232 1.32 -4.43 -6.97
CA SER A 232 0.45 -5.39 -6.27
C SER A 232 -0.73 -4.65 -5.66
N CYS A 233 -1.96 -5.13 -5.86
CA CYS A 233 -3.11 -4.53 -5.19
C CYS A 233 -3.05 -4.81 -3.68
N LEU A 234 -3.28 -3.78 -2.85
CA LEU A 234 -3.40 -3.95 -1.41
C LEU A 234 -4.72 -4.68 -1.09
N ASP A 235 -4.61 -5.70 -0.25
CA ASP A 235 -5.68 -6.60 0.15
C ASP A 235 -5.96 -6.42 1.65
N PRO A 236 -7.05 -5.72 2.04
CA PRO A 236 -7.34 -5.41 3.44
C PRO A 236 -7.31 -6.63 4.34
N PHE A 237 -6.62 -6.50 5.48
CA PHE A 237 -6.38 -7.53 6.48
C PHE A 237 -5.47 -8.68 6.04
N PHE A 238 -5.15 -8.84 4.76
CA PHE A 238 -4.29 -9.92 4.25
C PHE A 238 -2.96 -9.43 3.68
N THR A 239 -2.70 -8.13 3.77
CA THR A 239 -1.47 -7.48 3.29
C THR A 239 -0.61 -7.04 4.45
N VAL A 240 0.70 -7.23 4.29
CA VAL A 240 1.72 -6.59 5.12
C VAL A 240 2.68 -5.80 4.26
N ALA A 241 3.09 -4.65 4.78
CA ALA A 241 4.32 -3.98 4.36
C ALA A 241 5.50 -4.56 5.14
N ALA A 242 6.62 -4.74 4.47
CA ALA A 242 7.83 -5.33 5.06
C ALA A 242 9.10 -4.66 4.53
N ASP A 243 10.22 -4.95 5.18
CA ASP A 243 11.56 -4.65 4.67
C ASP A 243 11.86 -5.55 3.46
N LEU A 244 12.08 -4.95 2.29
CA LEU A 244 12.32 -5.69 1.06
C LEU A 244 13.75 -6.21 0.89
N ASP A 245 14.69 -5.79 1.74
CA ASP A 245 16.02 -6.38 1.82
C ASP A 245 15.98 -7.73 2.57
N VAL A 246 14.93 -7.95 3.38
CA VAL A 246 14.71 -9.18 4.16
C VAL A 246 13.66 -10.08 3.51
N TYR A 247 12.55 -9.50 3.03
CA TYR A 247 11.40 -10.21 2.49
C TYR A 247 11.17 -9.88 1.02
N LYS A 248 10.69 -10.86 0.24
CA LYS A 248 10.36 -10.66 -1.17
C LYS A 248 8.87 -10.34 -1.31
N PRO A 249 8.48 -9.48 -2.27
CA PRO A 249 7.07 -9.36 -2.65
C PRO A 249 6.49 -10.74 -2.98
N GLY A 250 5.35 -11.08 -2.38
CA GLY A 250 4.71 -12.39 -2.50
C GLY A 250 5.16 -13.43 -1.47
N ASP A 251 6.11 -13.10 -0.58
CA ASP A 251 6.38 -13.92 0.60
C ASP A 251 5.10 -14.05 1.44
N VAL A 252 4.89 -15.25 1.98
CA VAL A 252 3.70 -15.57 2.78
C VAL A 252 4.10 -15.64 4.26
N ILE A 253 3.42 -14.86 5.07
CA ILE A 253 3.64 -14.78 6.52
C ILE A 253 2.43 -15.37 7.23
N PHE A 254 2.64 -16.37 8.09
CA PHE A 254 1.60 -16.94 8.93
C PHE A 254 1.74 -16.48 10.37
N ILE A 255 0.65 -16.02 10.97
CA ILE A 255 0.58 -15.58 12.36
C ILE A 255 -0.49 -16.38 13.09
N PRO A 256 -0.11 -17.36 13.94
CA PRO A 256 -1.05 -18.26 14.59
C PRO A 256 -2.13 -17.55 15.42
N SER A 257 -1.79 -16.44 16.08
CA SER A 257 -2.72 -15.70 16.94
C SER A 257 -3.83 -14.95 16.21
N ILE A 258 -3.75 -14.86 14.87
CA ILE A 258 -4.76 -14.20 14.04
C ILE A 258 -5.80 -15.20 13.52
N VAL A 259 -5.51 -16.50 13.55
CA VAL A 259 -6.47 -17.53 13.13
C VAL A 259 -7.75 -17.41 13.96
N GLY A 260 -8.90 -17.31 13.31
CA GLY A 260 -10.18 -17.17 14.01
C GLY A 260 -10.64 -15.71 14.20
N LEU A 261 -9.81 -14.72 13.86
CA LEU A 261 -10.18 -13.31 13.97
C LEU A 261 -11.31 -12.98 12.99
N LYS A 262 -12.47 -12.56 13.51
CA LYS A 262 -13.62 -12.13 12.69
C LYS A 262 -13.34 -10.80 12.02
N LEU A 263 -13.52 -10.74 10.70
CA LEU A 263 -13.33 -9.56 9.86
C LEU A 263 -14.66 -8.79 9.65
N PRO A 264 -14.60 -7.53 9.17
CA PRO A 264 -15.80 -6.69 9.03
C PRO A 264 -16.83 -7.24 8.02
N ASP A 265 -16.40 -8.04 7.05
CA ASP A 265 -17.26 -8.69 6.05
C ASP A 265 -17.90 -9.99 6.56
N GLY A 266 -17.73 -10.32 7.84
CA GLY A 266 -18.24 -11.54 8.47
C GLY A 266 -17.35 -12.77 8.26
N THR A 267 -16.31 -12.68 7.43
CA THR A 267 -15.36 -13.78 7.26
C THR A 267 -14.44 -13.93 8.46
N VAL A 268 -13.69 -15.03 8.49
CA VAL A 268 -12.73 -15.34 9.55
C VAL A 268 -11.33 -15.38 8.94
N HIS A 269 -10.41 -14.66 9.57
CA HIS A 269 -9.02 -14.63 9.14
C HIS A 269 -8.35 -16.00 9.33
N ASN A 270 -7.65 -16.48 8.31
CA ASN A 270 -7.01 -17.80 8.29
C ASN A 270 -5.55 -17.78 8.81
N GLY A 271 -5.07 -16.61 9.22
CA GLY A 271 -3.74 -16.38 9.79
C GLY A 271 -2.65 -16.06 8.77
N TYR A 272 -2.95 -16.13 7.47
CA TYR A 272 -1.98 -15.87 6.41
C TYR A 272 -2.03 -14.42 5.91
N PHE A 273 -0.85 -13.85 5.68
CA PHE A 273 -0.63 -12.56 5.06
C PHE A 273 0.32 -12.71 3.88
N ILE A 274 0.26 -11.76 2.94
CA ILE A 274 1.18 -11.68 1.82
C ILE A 274 1.92 -10.34 1.88
N VAL A 275 3.24 -10.36 1.67
CA VAL A 275 4.03 -9.15 1.47
C VAL A 275 3.63 -8.54 0.13
N ARG A 276 2.84 -7.46 0.16
CA ARG A 276 2.44 -6.73 -1.05
C ARG A 276 2.96 -5.31 -1.10
N ASP A 277 3.57 -4.84 -0.01
CA ASP A 277 3.90 -3.44 0.18
C ASP A 277 5.25 -3.23 0.88
N GLN A 278 5.73 -2.00 0.86
CA GLN A 278 6.94 -1.55 1.56
C GLN A 278 6.66 -0.22 2.26
N GLY A 279 6.95 -0.16 3.55
CA GLY A 279 6.86 1.08 4.32
C GLY A 279 8.24 1.69 4.53
N ARG A 280 8.36 3.02 4.40
CA ARG A 280 9.63 3.76 4.58
C ARG A 280 10.28 3.53 5.96
N GLY A 281 9.45 3.34 7.00
CA GLY A 281 9.90 3.08 8.37
C GLY A 281 9.88 1.60 8.78
N ILE A 282 9.67 0.69 7.83
CA ILE A 282 9.49 -0.74 8.10
C ILE A 282 10.78 -1.47 7.72
N ASN A 283 11.72 -1.48 8.67
CA ASN A 283 13.05 -2.02 8.48
C ASN A 283 13.33 -3.18 9.45
N GLY A 284 14.01 -4.21 8.96
CA GLY A 284 14.45 -5.38 9.71
C GLY A 284 13.46 -6.55 9.75
N LYS A 285 14.01 -7.69 10.16
CA LYS A 285 13.29 -8.97 10.32
C LYS A 285 12.18 -8.89 11.37
N GLY A 286 10.99 -9.36 11.02
CA GLY A 286 9.80 -9.35 11.88
C GLY A 286 9.15 -7.98 12.07
N ARG A 287 9.66 -6.91 11.46
CA ARG A 287 8.98 -5.61 11.44
C ARG A 287 7.97 -5.61 10.28
N PHE A 288 6.68 -5.67 10.63
CA PHE A 288 5.59 -5.68 9.67
C PHE A 288 4.60 -4.56 9.97
N ASP A 289 4.10 -3.92 8.93
CA ASP A 289 2.96 -3.00 9.00
C ASP A 289 1.73 -3.68 8.40
N PHE A 290 0.67 -3.84 9.17
CA PHE A 290 -0.51 -4.61 8.77
C PHE A 290 -1.55 -3.68 8.16
N TYR A 291 -1.99 -3.99 6.94
CA TYR A 291 -2.93 -3.15 6.22
C TYR A 291 -4.38 -3.44 6.60
N SER A 292 -5.13 -2.45 7.09
CA SER A 292 -6.53 -2.63 7.52
C SER A 292 -7.59 -2.06 6.56
N GLY A 293 -7.23 -1.73 5.33
CA GLY A 293 -8.16 -1.14 4.36
C GLY A 293 -8.64 0.24 4.82
N PHE A 294 -9.94 0.52 4.79
CA PHE A 294 -10.48 1.82 5.23
C PHE A 294 -10.63 1.98 6.74
N LEU A 295 -10.36 0.94 7.54
CA LEU A 295 -10.49 1.02 8.99
C LEU A 295 -9.21 1.61 9.61
N ASN A 296 -9.34 2.77 10.24
CA ASN A 296 -8.27 3.38 11.02
C ASN A 296 -7.83 2.42 12.15
N TRP A 297 -6.55 2.42 12.49
CA TRP A 297 -5.99 1.58 13.56
C TRP A 297 -6.56 1.90 14.96
N LYS A 298 -7.04 3.13 15.18
CA LYS A 298 -7.74 3.54 16.42
C LYS A 298 -9.21 3.13 16.45
N ASP A 299 -9.82 2.81 15.31
CA ASP A 299 -11.24 2.46 15.22
C ASP A 299 -11.51 1.17 16.02
N THR A 300 -12.49 1.21 16.93
CA THR A 300 -12.92 0.04 17.72
C THR A 300 -13.44 -1.11 16.86
N LYS A 301 -13.87 -0.82 15.63
CA LYS A 301 -14.30 -1.82 14.63
C LYS A 301 -13.12 -2.50 13.93
N ASN A 302 -11.90 -1.96 14.02
CA ASN A 302 -10.73 -2.57 13.42
C ASN A 302 -10.38 -3.89 14.14
N PRO A 303 -10.45 -5.05 13.47
CA PRO A 303 -10.19 -6.35 14.11
C PRO A 303 -8.79 -6.45 14.74
N PHE A 304 -7.79 -5.75 14.20
CA PHE A 304 -6.43 -5.78 14.70
C PHE A 304 -6.27 -5.24 16.13
N ARG A 305 -7.22 -4.43 16.60
CA ARG A 305 -7.26 -3.99 18.00
C ARG A 305 -7.50 -5.11 19.00
N LYS A 306 -8.27 -6.14 18.60
CA LYS A 306 -8.55 -7.31 19.45
C LYS A 306 -7.29 -8.13 19.73
N VAL A 307 -6.29 -8.01 18.86
CA VAL A 307 -4.99 -8.68 18.95
C VAL A 307 -3.85 -7.71 19.27
N LYS A 308 -4.18 -6.46 19.61
CA LYS A 308 -3.27 -5.40 20.07
C LYS A 308 -2.15 -5.04 19.08
N PHE A 309 -2.38 -5.14 17.78
CA PHE A 309 -1.35 -4.81 16.78
C PHE A 309 -1.03 -3.31 16.70
N GLU A 310 -1.85 -2.45 17.30
CA GLU A 310 -1.57 -1.03 17.49
C GLU A 310 -0.56 -0.75 18.63
N ASP A 311 -0.34 -1.71 19.53
CA ASP A 311 0.59 -1.58 20.64
C ASP A 311 2.00 -2.02 20.20
N VAL A 312 2.95 -1.08 20.23
CA VAL A 312 4.36 -1.32 19.86
C VAL A 312 5.05 -2.38 20.74
N LYS A 313 4.49 -2.69 21.91
CA LYS A 313 4.97 -3.74 22.81
C LYS A 313 4.43 -5.13 22.45
N THR A 314 3.42 -5.22 21.59
CA THR A 314 2.88 -6.49 21.14
C THR A 314 3.94 -7.24 20.35
N SER A 315 4.17 -8.50 20.73
CA SER A 315 5.12 -9.36 20.03
C SER A 315 4.53 -10.75 19.89
N VAL A 316 4.09 -11.07 18.67
CA VAL A 316 3.48 -12.38 18.37
C VAL A 316 4.40 -13.22 17.50
N THR A 317 4.27 -14.54 17.58
CA THR A 317 5.03 -15.45 16.72
C THR A 317 4.56 -15.31 15.28
N TYR A 318 5.50 -15.31 14.33
CA TYR A 318 5.20 -15.50 12.91
C TYR A 318 6.07 -16.60 12.30
N TRP A 319 5.62 -17.13 11.18
CA TRP A 319 6.34 -18.07 10.33
C TRP A 319 6.34 -17.58 8.88
N LYS A 320 7.49 -17.61 8.22
CA LYS A 320 7.57 -17.46 6.76
C LYS A 320 7.29 -18.82 6.13
N VAL A 321 6.22 -18.87 5.35
CA VAL A 321 5.71 -20.08 4.71
C VAL A 321 6.26 -20.19 3.30
N ILE A 322 6.66 -21.39 2.88
CA ILE A 322 7.23 -21.71 1.57
C ILE A 322 6.49 -22.85 0.87
N GLY A 323 6.99 -23.26 -0.30
CA GLY A 323 6.50 -24.42 -1.04
C GLY A 323 5.06 -24.29 -1.52
N ASP A 324 4.40 -25.44 -1.68
CA ASP A 324 3.03 -25.55 -2.19
C ASP A 324 2.02 -24.82 -1.29
N LYS A 325 2.29 -24.72 0.02
CA LYS A 325 1.42 -24.00 0.95
C LYS A 325 1.41 -22.50 0.66
N ALA A 326 2.59 -21.90 0.48
CA ALA A 326 2.69 -20.50 0.12
C ALA A 326 2.03 -20.21 -1.24
N GLU A 327 2.19 -21.13 -2.19
CA GLU A 327 1.55 -21.01 -3.51
C GLU A 327 0.02 -21.09 -3.44
N ALA A 328 -0.52 -22.01 -2.64
CA ALA A 328 -1.95 -22.10 -2.40
C ALA A 328 -2.52 -20.81 -1.79
N VAL A 329 -1.80 -20.21 -0.83
CA VAL A 329 -2.17 -18.90 -0.24
C VAL A 329 -2.17 -17.81 -1.31
N ARG A 330 -1.07 -17.66 -2.06
CA ARG A 330 -0.97 -16.66 -3.15
C ARG A 330 -2.11 -16.80 -4.16
N LYS A 331 -2.40 -18.03 -4.61
CA LYS A 331 -3.49 -18.33 -5.54
C LYS A 331 -4.86 -17.98 -4.95
N SER A 332 -5.14 -18.38 -3.71
CA SER A 332 -6.41 -18.10 -3.04
C SER A 332 -6.68 -16.60 -2.84
N ARG A 333 -5.64 -15.79 -2.72
CA ARG A 333 -5.72 -14.32 -2.59
C ARG A 333 -5.39 -13.59 -3.91
N ALA A 334 -5.38 -14.32 -5.03
CA ALA A 334 -5.15 -13.80 -6.38
C ALA A 334 -3.88 -12.91 -6.54
N TYR A 335 -2.85 -13.12 -5.72
CA TYR A 335 -1.61 -12.33 -5.77
C TYR A 335 -0.99 -12.39 -7.19
N PRO A 336 -0.54 -11.24 -7.77
CA PRO A 336 -0.34 -9.92 -7.14
C PRO A 336 -1.57 -9.02 -7.10
N LYS A 337 -2.68 -9.41 -7.73
CA LYS A 337 -3.92 -8.61 -7.71
C LYS A 337 -4.79 -9.02 -6.51
N ILE A 338 -5.88 -8.30 -6.28
CA ILE A 338 -6.87 -8.73 -5.30
C ILE A 338 -7.82 -9.73 -5.96
N PRO A 339 -8.38 -10.70 -5.22
CA PRO A 339 -9.47 -11.49 -5.75
C PRO A 339 -10.62 -10.51 -6.02
N MET A 340 -10.92 -10.26 -7.30
CA MET A 340 -12.10 -9.47 -7.62
C MET A 340 -13.28 -10.18 -6.95
N PRO A 341 -14.10 -9.48 -6.14
CA PRO A 341 -15.38 -10.07 -5.77
C PRO A 341 -16.03 -10.51 -7.07
N PRO A 342 -16.62 -11.71 -7.16
CA PRO A 342 -17.30 -12.13 -8.37
C PRO A 342 -18.25 -10.99 -8.72
N LEU A 343 -18.03 -10.37 -9.89
CA LEU A 343 -18.91 -9.32 -10.37
C LEU A 343 -20.28 -9.96 -10.33
N LYS A 344 -21.15 -9.53 -9.41
CA LYS A 344 -22.57 -9.85 -9.51
C LYS A 344 -22.94 -9.29 -10.87
N GLN A 345 -23.19 -10.16 -11.85
CA GLN A 345 -23.86 -9.76 -13.06
C GLN A 345 -25.22 -9.25 -12.58
N SER A 346 -25.34 -7.94 -12.45
CA SER A 346 -26.63 -7.30 -12.28
C SER A 346 -27.34 -7.50 -13.61
N ASN A 347 -28.21 -8.53 -13.66
CA ASN A 347 -29.21 -8.67 -14.72
C ASN A 347 -30.31 -7.65 -14.51
#